data_AF-A0A3L9MI05-F1
#
_entry.id   AF-A0A3L9MI05-F1
#
_cell.length_a   1.000
_cell.length_b   1.000
_cell.length_c   1.000
_cell.angle_alpha   90.00
_cell.angle_beta   90.00
_cell.angle_gamma   90.00
#
_symmetry.space_group_name_H-M   'P 1'
#
loop_
_entity.id
_entity.type
_entity.pdbx_description
1 polymer ?
#
loop_
_entity_poly.entity_id
_entity_poly.type
_entity_poly.pdbx_seq_one_letter_code
_entity_poly.pdbx_strand_id
1 'polypeptide(L)'
;MHMYSNNVRIAKKIAIGTIISGLIFLAAFYFTYNTSYAYGGAFFGLGIAAIAITILTSALIAASRQNQDSKQKSTTIIWNAITLIVLAIFTLIGYNLLNSAKIVVKNNLDSEIKNIFITGCQNFEVQTIAANSSKSILVNYANNNDENCEIGIRYTTQNSMEDEILIASVKPLQGEKVVYEIN
;
A
#
# COMPACT_ATOMS: atom_id res chain seq x y z
N MET A 1 18.21 -28.94 -24.47
CA MET A 1 17.98 -29.14 -23.02
C MET A 1 18.55 -28.02 -22.14
N HIS A 2 19.76 -27.47 -22.40
CA HIS A 2 20.36 -26.40 -21.57
C HIS A 2 19.63 -25.05 -21.52
N MET A 3 18.88 -24.70 -22.56
CA MET A 3 18.23 -23.38 -22.64
C MET A 3 17.05 -23.24 -21.65
N TYR A 4 16.38 -24.35 -21.31
CA TYR A 4 15.13 -24.33 -20.53
C TYR A 4 15.37 -24.38 -19.01
N SER A 5 16.44 -25.05 -18.55
CA SER A 5 16.84 -25.01 -17.13
C SER A 5 17.27 -23.60 -16.71
N ASN A 6 17.84 -22.82 -17.64
CA ASN A 6 18.16 -21.42 -17.40
C ASN A 6 16.90 -20.57 -17.27
N ASN A 7 15.86 -20.80 -18.09
CA ASN A 7 14.60 -20.04 -18.01
C ASN A 7 13.89 -20.21 -16.66
N VAL A 8 13.87 -21.43 -16.10
CA VAL A 8 13.30 -21.67 -14.76
C VAL A 8 14.07 -20.93 -13.67
N ARG A 9 15.41 -20.95 -13.72
CA ARG A 9 16.26 -20.22 -12.77
C ARG A 9 16.07 -18.70 -12.88
N ILE A 10 15.95 -18.18 -14.09
CA ILE A 10 15.70 -16.76 -14.36
C ILE A 10 14.31 -16.35 -13.84
N ALA A 11 13.25 -17.10 -14.16
CA ALA A 11 11.90 -16.84 -13.68
C ALA A 11 11.82 -16.85 -12.15
N LYS A 12 12.48 -17.82 -11.49
CA LYS A 12 12.57 -17.86 -10.03
C LYS A 12 13.29 -16.64 -9.45
N LYS A 13 14.41 -16.21 -10.03
CA LYS A 13 15.15 -15.02 -9.60
C LYS A 13 14.30 -13.75 -9.75
N ILE A 14 13.59 -13.62 -10.87
CA ILE A 14 12.66 -12.50 -11.11
C ILE A 14 11.55 -12.52 -10.06
N ALA A 15 10.91 -13.66 -9.81
CA ALA A 15 9.85 -13.77 -8.81
C ALA A 15 10.33 -13.33 -7.41
N ILE A 16 11.47 -13.85 -6.96
CA ILE A 16 12.04 -13.49 -5.65
C ILE A 16 12.43 -12.01 -5.61
N GLY A 17 13.08 -11.50 -6.66
CA GLY A 17 13.44 -10.09 -6.78
C GLY A 17 12.23 -9.18 -6.73
N THR A 18 11.13 -9.57 -7.38
CA THR A 18 9.85 -8.85 -7.39
C THR A 18 9.23 -8.80 -6.00
N ILE A 19 9.26 -9.91 -5.25
CA ILE A 19 8.78 -9.95 -3.87
C ILE A 19 9.57 -8.99 -2.99
N ILE A 20 10.90 -9.07 -3.05
CA ILE A 20 11.79 -8.24 -2.20
C ILE A 20 11.61 -6.76 -2.53
N SER A 21 11.69 -6.40 -3.81
CA SER A 21 11.53 -5.01 -4.25
C SER A 21 10.12 -4.47 -3.96
N GLY A 22 9.08 -5.27 -4.19
CA GLY A 22 7.70 -4.92 -3.84
C GLY A 22 7.54 -4.63 -2.35
N LEU A 23 8.12 -5.46 -1.48
CA LEU A 23 8.15 -5.22 -0.03
C LEU A 23 8.89 -3.95 0.34
N ILE A 24 10.02 -3.65 -0.32
CA ILE A 24 10.79 -2.43 -0.06
C ILE A 24 9.98 -1.19 -0.43
N PHE A 25 9.37 -1.16 -1.62
CA PHE A 25 8.53 -0.03 -2.04
C PHE A 25 7.31 0.13 -1.13
N LEU A 26 6.64 -0.99 -0.79
CA LEU A 26 5.48 -0.97 0.08
C LEU A 26 5.84 -0.49 1.50
N ALA A 27 6.94 -0.97 2.07
CA ALA A 27 7.40 -0.55 3.39
C ALA A 27 7.80 0.94 3.37
N ALA A 28 8.57 1.37 2.36
CA ALA A 28 8.95 2.77 2.18
C ALA A 28 7.71 3.66 2.13
N PHE A 29 6.70 3.28 1.35
CA PHE A 29 5.44 4.01 1.28
C PHE A 29 4.67 3.97 2.60
N TYR A 30 4.53 2.81 3.25
CA TYR A 30 3.77 2.69 4.50
C TYR A 30 4.34 3.53 5.65
N PHE A 31 5.67 3.62 5.78
CA PHE A 31 6.30 4.39 6.85
C PHE A 31 6.34 5.89 6.56
N THR A 32 6.61 6.28 5.31
CA THR A 32 6.76 7.69 4.94
C THR A 32 5.46 8.34 4.51
N TYR A 33 4.51 7.55 3.99
CA TYR A 33 3.33 8.02 3.25
C TYR A 33 3.68 8.92 2.05
N ASN A 34 4.89 8.80 1.50
CA ASN A 34 5.30 9.55 0.32
C ASN A 34 4.85 8.82 -0.95
N THR A 35 3.93 9.43 -1.70
CA THR A 35 3.36 8.91 -2.95
C THR A 35 4.40 8.61 -4.02
N SER A 36 5.57 9.24 -3.99
CA SER A 36 6.67 8.96 -4.91
C SER A 36 7.09 7.49 -4.85
N TYR A 37 7.10 6.87 -3.67
CA TYR A 37 7.41 5.45 -3.51
C TYR A 37 6.29 4.55 -4.05
N ALA A 38 5.03 4.96 -3.90
CA ALA A 38 3.89 4.22 -4.42
C ALA A 38 3.89 4.23 -5.97
N TYR A 39 4.04 5.40 -6.59
CA TYR A 39 4.14 5.52 -8.04
C TYR A 39 5.40 4.85 -8.59
N GLY A 40 6.55 5.02 -7.92
CA GLY A 40 7.79 4.33 -8.28
C GLY A 40 7.65 2.81 -8.26
N GLY A 41 7.00 2.27 -7.22
CA GLY A 41 6.67 0.85 -7.12
C GLY A 41 5.70 0.38 -8.21
N ALA A 42 4.70 1.19 -8.56
CA ALA A 42 3.76 0.88 -9.65
C ALA A 42 4.46 0.82 -11.02
N PHE A 43 5.29 1.82 -11.36
CA PHE A 43 6.07 1.81 -12.61
C PHE A 43 7.04 0.64 -12.68
N PHE A 44 7.72 0.34 -11.56
CA PHE A 44 8.58 -0.82 -11.46
C PHE A 44 7.80 -2.14 -11.69
N GLY A 45 6.63 -2.27 -11.06
CA GLY A 45 5.74 -3.40 -11.24
C GLY A 45 5.28 -3.60 -12.69
N LEU A 46 4.94 -2.52 -13.40
CA LEU A 46 4.59 -2.56 -14.82
C LEU A 46 5.74 -3.08 -15.68
N GLY A 47 6.97 -2.64 -15.40
CA GLY A 47 8.17 -3.14 -16.09
C GLY A 47 8.36 -4.65 -15.90
N ILE A 48 8.20 -5.16 -14.67
CA ILE A 48 8.28 -6.60 -14.40
C ILE A 48 7.13 -7.35 -15.05
N ALA A 49 5.91 -6.83 -15.02
CA ALA A 49 4.76 -7.44 -15.67
C ALA A 49 5.01 -7.62 -17.17
N ALA A 50 5.54 -6.61 -17.85
CA ALA A 50 5.90 -6.69 -19.27
C ALA A 50 6.94 -7.81 -19.54
N ILE A 51 7.96 -7.94 -18.69
CA ILE A 51 8.96 -9.01 -18.77
C ILE A 51 8.30 -10.38 -18.56
N ALA A 52 7.47 -10.54 -17.52
CA ALA A 52 6.78 -11.79 -17.21
C ALA A 52 5.84 -12.23 -18.35
N ILE A 53 5.09 -11.30 -18.93
CA ILE A 53 4.21 -11.55 -20.08
C ILE A 53 5.04 -11.96 -21.31
N THR A 54 6.19 -11.32 -21.55
CA THR A 54 7.08 -11.67 -22.68
C THR A 54 7.63 -13.09 -22.51
N ILE A 55 8.04 -13.47 -21.31
CA ILE A 55 8.52 -14.84 -21.02
C ILE A 55 7.37 -15.84 -21.19
N LEU A 56 6.17 -15.55 -20.67
CA LEU A 56 5.00 -16.42 -20.82
C LEU A 56 4.61 -16.64 -22.28
N THR A 57 4.50 -15.57 -23.07
CA THR A 57 4.15 -15.65 -24.49
C THR A 57 5.19 -16.45 -25.28
N SER A 58 6.48 -16.22 -25.02
CA SER A 58 7.55 -17.03 -25.64
C SER A 58 7.45 -18.52 -25.29
N ALA A 59 7.12 -18.84 -24.03
CA ALA A 59 6.97 -20.22 -23.58
C ALA A 59 5.74 -20.89 -24.19
N LEU A 60 4.63 -20.15 -24.36
CA LEU A 60 3.41 -20.63 -25.00
C LEU A 60 3.60 -20.90 -26.50
N ILE A 61 4.25 -19.98 -27.22
CA ILE A 61 4.56 -20.16 -28.66
C ILE A 61 5.51 -21.34 -28.88
N ALA A 62 6.52 -21.49 -28.01
CA ALA A 62 7.41 -22.65 -28.06
C ALA A 62 6.66 -23.96 -27.74
N ALA A 63 5.70 -23.92 -26.81
CA ALA A 63 4.87 -25.06 -26.46
C ALA A 63 3.94 -25.49 -27.60
N SER A 64 3.39 -24.55 -28.38
CA SER A 64 2.51 -24.87 -29.50
C SER A 64 3.25 -25.47 -30.71
N ARG A 65 4.57 -25.26 -30.82
CA ARG A 65 5.38 -25.70 -31.96
C ARG A 65 6.12 -27.03 -31.73
N GLN A 66 6.24 -27.52 -30.49
CA GLN A 66 7.06 -28.70 -30.18
C GLN A 66 6.49 -29.60 -29.08
N ASN A 67 6.45 -30.91 -29.35
CA ASN A 67 6.12 -32.01 -28.44
C ASN A 67 7.25 -32.25 -27.39
N GLN A 68 7.71 -31.17 -26.76
CA GLN A 68 8.83 -31.13 -25.82
C GLN A 68 8.39 -31.27 -24.36
N ASP A 69 9.34 -31.78 -23.56
CA ASP A 69 9.33 -32.06 -22.12
C ASP A 69 8.36 -31.21 -21.28
N SER A 70 7.24 -31.81 -20.89
CA SER A 70 6.08 -31.17 -20.23
C SER A 70 6.41 -30.57 -18.85
N LYS A 71 7.33 -31.19 -18.10
CA LYS A 71 7.60 -30.81 -16.70
C LYS A 71 8.24 -29.42 -16.57
N GLN A 72 9.31 -29.15 -17.33
CA GLN A 72 10.02 -27.86 -17.22
C GLN A 72 9.18 -26.68 -17.75
N LYS A 73 8.33 -26.93 -18.75
CA LYS A 73 7.34 -25.97 -19.26
C LYS A 73 6.34 -25.56 -18.19
N SER A 74 5.74 -26.55 -17.52
CA SER A 74 4.80 -26.33 -16.42
C SER A 74 5.43 -25.50 -15.30
N THR A 75 6.66 -25.81 -14.89
CA THR A 75 7.33 -25.05 -13.82
C THR A 75 7.58 -23.59 -14.19
N THR A 76 7.93 -23.28 -15.44
CA THR A 76 8.16 -21.89 -15.89
C THR A 76 6.88 -21.07 -15.92
N ILE A 77 5.78 -21.68 -16.36
CA ILE A 77 4.45 -21.05 -16.36
C ILE A 77 4.02 -20.75 -14.92
N ILE A 78 4.19 -21.71 -14.00
CA ILE A 78 3.84 -21.54 -12.58
C ILE A 78 4.62 -20.37 -11.95
N TRP A 79 5.94 -20.28 -12.16
CA TRP A 79 6.73 -19.18 -11.58
C TRP A 79 6.35 -17.79 -12.11
N ASN A 80 6.04 -17.68 -13.40
CA ASN A 80 5.57 -16.41 -13.96
C ASN A 80 4.15 -16.07 -13.47
N ALA A 81 3.25 -17.05 -13.35
CA ALA A 81 1.93 -16.85 -12.77
C ALA A 81 2.02 -16.36 -11.31
N ILE A 82 2.90 -16.97 -10.51
CA ILE A 82 3.19 -16.50 -9.14
C ILE A 82 3.67 -15.04 -9.17
N THR A 83 4.57 -14.68 -10.07
CA THR A 83 5.08 -13.30 -10.20
C THR A 83 3.94 -12.31 -10.48
N LEU A 84 3.03 -12.64 -11.40
CA LEU A 84 1.88 -11.80 -11.73
C LEU A 84 0.89 -11.68 -10.57
N ILE A 85 0.61 -12.79 -9.86
CA ILE A 85 -0.25 -12.79 -8.68
C ILE A 85 0.35 -11.90 -7.58
N VAL A 86 1.65 -12.04 -7.32
CA VAL A 86 2.36 -11.21 -6.34
C VAL A 86 2.28 -9.73 -6.70
N LEU A 87 2.50 -9.37 -7.97
CA LEU A 87 2.36 -7.99 -8.44
C LEU A 87 0.94 -7.45 -8.24
N ALA A 88 -0.08 -8.26 -8.53
CA ALA A 88 -1.48 -7.88 -8.32
C ALA A 88 -1.78 -7.62 -6.84
N ILE A 89 -1.28 -8.47 -5.94
CA ILE A 89 -1.42 -8.28 -4.49
C ILE A 89 -0.77 -6.97 -4.04
N PHE A 90 0.49 -6.71 -4.44
CA PHE A 90 1.15 -5.45 -4.08
C PHE A 90 0.44 -4.22 -4.63
N THR A 91 -0.06 -4.30 -5.86
CA THR A 91 -0.84 -3.22 -6.49
C THR A 91 -2.11 -2.95 -5.70
N LEU A 92 -2.83 -3.99 -5.27
CA LEU A 92 -4.06 -3.86 -4.49
C LEU A 92 -3.81 -3.26 -3.10
N ILE A 93 -2.75 -3.70 -2.42
CA ILE A 93 -2.36 -3.13 -1.12
C ILE A 93 -1.97 -1.65 -1.30
N GLY A 94 -1.15 -1.34 -2.30
CA GLY A 94 -0.72 0.02 -2.61
C GLY A 94 -1.90 0.95 -2.94
N TYR A 95 -2.86 0.46 -3.73
CA TYR A 95 -4.09 1.18 -4.06
C TYR A 95 -4.92 1.50 -2.80
N ASN A 96 -5.07 0.54 -1.89
CA ASN A 96 -5.80 0.76 -0.63
C ASN A 96 -5.12 1.82 0.24
N LEU A 97 -3.78 1.76 0.35
CA LEU A 97 -3.02 2.75 1.10
C LEU A 97 -3.05 4.14 0.46
N LEU A 98 -3.03 4.23 -0.88
CA LEU A 98 -3.18 5.49 -1.60
C LEU A 98 -4.57 6.11 -1.44
N ASN A 99 -5.58 5.31 -1.13
CA ASN A 99 -6.92 5.76 -0.78
C ASN A 99 -7.13 5.82 0.74
N SER A 100 -6.07 6.08 1.50
CA SER A 100 -6.16 6.27 2.95
C SER A 100 -5.40 7.52 3.40
N ALA A 101 -5.83 8.10 4.52
CA ALA A 101 -5.07 9.06 5.32
C ALA A 101 -4.39 8.35 6.49
N LYS A 102 -3.16 8.75 6.80
CA LYS A 102 -2.56 8.49 8.10
C LYS A 102 -2.58 9.76 8.94
N ILE A 103 -3.45 9.78 9.94
CA ILE A 103 -3.56 10.88 10.91
C ILE A 103 -2.74 10.51 12.13
N VAL A 104 -1.79 11.38 12.48
CA VAL A 104 -0.95 11.24 13.67
C VAL A 104 -1.34 12.34 14.63
N VAL A 105 -2.02 11.99 15.72
CA VAL A 105 -2.36 12.90 16.80
C VAL A 105 -1.28 12.80 17.87
N LYS A 106 -0.64 13.92 18.19
CA LYS A 106 0.42 14.02 19.18
C LYS A 106 -0.06 14.87 20.35
N ASN A 107 0.04 14.33 21.55
CA ASN A 107 -0.25 15.04 22.79
C ASN A 107 1.06 15.59 23.35
N ASN A 108 1.27 16.91 23.24
CA ASN A 108 2.42 17.60 23.83
C ASN A 108 2.12 18.13 25.24
N LEU A 109 0.91 17.90 25.77
CA LEU A 109 0.56 18.27 27.15
C LEU A 109 1.19 17.29 28.15
N ASP A 110 1.40 17.79 29.38
CA ASP A 110 1.78 16.97 30.53
C ASP A 110 0.61 16.17 31.13
N SER A 111 -0.60 16.33 30.59
CA SER A 111 -1.81 15.60 30.96
C SER A 111 -2.30 14.68 29.84
N GLU A 112 -3.01 13.62 30.20
CA GLU A 112 -3.70 12.78 29.21
C GLU A 112 -4.87 13.52 28.55
N ILE A 113 -5.10 13.23 27.27
CA ILE A 113 -6.26 13.72 26.52
C ILE A 113 -7.24 12.55 26.38
N LYS A 114 -8.52 12.81 26.64
CA LYS A 114 -9.59 11.80 26.59
C LYS A 114 -10.62 12.12 25.52
N ASN A 115 -11.36 11.08 25.13
CA ASN A 115 -12.54 11.17 24.26
C ASN A 115 -12.24 11.90 22.94
N ILE A 116 -11.20 11.44 22.24
CA ILE A 116 -10.83 12.01 20.95
C ILE A 116 -11.67 11.31 19.89
N PHE A 117 -12.45 12.08 19.16
CA PHE A 117 -13.25 11.63 18.04
C PHE A 117 -12.65 12.17 16.75
N ILE A 118 -12.27 11.28 15.85
CA ILE A 118 -11.98 11.65 14.47
C ILE A 118 -13.24 11.37 13.68
N THR A 119 -13.77 12.39 13.02
CA THR A 119 -15.03 12.35 12.26
C THR A 119 -14.77 12.63 10.79
N GLY A 120 -15.68 12.19 9.92
CA GLY A 120 -15.59 12.41 8.48
C GLY A 120 -16.00 11.17 7.70
N CYS A 121 -15.12 10.73 6.79
CA CYS A 121 -15.30 9.51 6.00
C CYS A 121 -15.56 8.29 6.89
N GLN A 122 -14.84 8.20 8.00
CA GLN A 122 -14.98 7.14 8.98
C GLN A 122 -14.87 7.77 10.36
N ASN A 123 -15.70 7.30 11.27
CA ASN A 123 -15.67 7.77 12.65
C ASN A 123 -14.78 6.84 13.48
N PHE A 124 -13.76 7.42 14.12
CA PHE A 124 -12.87 6.71 15.03
C PHE A 124 -12.93 7.35 16.40
N GLU A 125 -13.04 6.53 17.42
CA GLU A 125 -12.92 6.96 18.81
C GLU A 125 -11.58 6.47 19.37
N VAL A 126 -10.82 7.40 19.94
CA VAL A 126 -9.61 7.12 20.71
C VAL A 126 -9.87 7.55 22.15
N GLN A 127 -9.99 6.55 23.03
CA GLN A 127 -10.34 6.77 24.43
C GLN A 127 -9.36 7.68 25.15
N THR A 128 -8.06 7.42 24.99
CA THR A 128 -7.00 8.19 25.68
C THR A 128 -5.72 8.25 24.84
N ILE A 129 -5.06 9.41 24.85
CA ILE A 129 -3.66 9.57 24.46
C ILE A 129 -2.88 10.06 25.69
N ALA A 130 -1.87 9.30 26.10
CA ALA A 130 -1.03 9.63 27.25
C ALA A 130 -0.24 10.93 27.02
N ALA A 131 0.17 11.58 28.10
CA ALA A 131 1.05 12.75 28.05
C ALA A 131 2.31 12.47 27.23
N ASN A 132 2.75 13.44 26.42
CA ASN A 132 3.95 13.35 25.58
C ASN A 132 3.98 12.12 24.64
N SER A 133 2.82 11.64 24.20
CA SER A 133 2.70 10.46 23.34
C SER A 133 1.93 10.74 22.05
N SER A 134 2.03 9.84 21.07
CA SER A 134 1.34 9.97 19.78
C SER A 134 0.54 8.73 19.43
N LYS A 135 -0.59 8.93 18.76
CA LYS A 135 -1.41 7.86 18.18
C LYS A 135 -1.53 8.05 16.68
N SER A 136 -1.32 6.99 15.91
CA SER A 136 -1.57 6.97 14.46
C SER A 136 -2.87 6.25 14.16
N ILE A 137 -3.72 6.85 13.33
CA ILE A 137 -5.01 6.33 12.90
C ILE A 137 -5.02 6.35 11.37
N LEU A 138 -5.54 5.28 10.77
CA LEU A 138 -5.56 5.12 9.33
C LEU A 138 -7.02 5.22 8.87
N VAL A 139 -7.35 6.30 8.18
CA VAL A 139 -8.71 6.60 7.72
C VAL A 139 -8.80 6.21 6.25
N ASN A 140 -9.65 5.25 5.90
CA ASN A 140 -9.78 4.81 4.52
C ASN A 140 -10.91 5.58 3.80
N TYR A 141 -10.56 6.19 2.67
CA TYR A 141 -11.46 6.96 1.82
C TYR A 141 -12.23 6.10 0.81
N ALA A 142 -11.68 4.94 0.45
CA ALA A 142 -12.15 4.12 -0.69
C ALA A 142 -13.62 3.66 -0.59
N ASN A 143 -14.21 3.69 0.61
CA ASN A 143 -15.59 3.26 0.83
C ASN A 143 -16.62 4.39 0.75
N ASN A 144 -16.19 5.65 0.79
CA ASN A 144 -17.10 6.78 0.74
C ASN A 144 -16.88 7.48 -0.60
N ASN A 145 -17.81 7.30 -1.53
CA ASN A 145 -17.82 7.96 -2.84
C ASN A 145 -18.06 9.48 -2.74
N ASP A 146 -17.67 10.10 -1.63
CA ASP A 146 -17.84 11.50 -1.35
C ASP A 146 -16.50 12.21 -1.55
N GLU A 147 -16.34 12.78 -2.74
CA GLU A 147 -15.17 13.57 -3.14
C GLU A 147 -14.99 14.84 -2.28
N ASN A 148 -15.98 15.17 -1.44
CA ASN A 148 -15.97 16.29 -0.51
C ASN A 148 -15.87 15.86 0.95
N CYS A 149 -15.44 14.63 1.21
CA CYS A 149 -15.23 14.17 2.57
C CYS A 149 -14.18 15.03 3.28
N GLU A 150 -14.61 15.67 4.37
CA GLU A 150 -13.78 16.42 5.30
C GLU A 150 -13.47 15.53 6.51
N ILE A 151 -12.25 15.62 7.04
CA ILE A 151 -11.87 14.91 8.27
C ILE A 151 -11.60 15.93 9.37
N GLY A 152 -12.37 15.82 10.45
CA GLY A 152 -12.24 16.62 11.65
C GLY A 152 -11.73 15.81 12.83
N ILE A 153 -11.24 16.51 13.85
CA ILE A 153 -10.91 15.99 15.17
C ILE A 153 -11.66 16.79 16.22
N ARG A 154 -12.32 16.09 17.12
CA ARG A 154 -12.99 16.65 18.29
C ARG A 154 -12.41 16.03 19.54
N TYR A 155 -12.03 16.84 20.52
CA TYR A 155 -11.46 16.35 21.76
C TYR A 155 -11.85 17.23 22.94
N THR A 156 -11.74 16.68 24.14
CA THR A 156 -12.02 17.42 25.39
C THR A 156 -10.72 17.73 26.10
N THR A 157 -10.48 19.03 26.34
CA THR A 157 -9.44 19.51 27.25
C THR A 157 -10.07 19.85 28.61
N GLN A 158 -9.27 20.26 29.59
CA GLN A 158 -9.77 20.57 30.94
C GLN A 158 -10.82 21.70 30.96
N ASN A 159 -10.85 22.58 29.94
CA ASN A 159 -11.66 23.80 29.95
C ASN A 159 -12.70 23.89 28.82
N SER A 160 -12.64 23.03 27.79
CA SER A 160 -13.49 23.14 26.61
C SER A 160 -13.49 21.86 25.77
N MET A 161 -14.53 21.71 24.95
CA MET A 161 -14.55 20.80 23.81
C MET A 161 -14.06 21.59 22.60
N GLU A 162 -13.00 21.10 21.95
CA GLU A 162 -12.43 21.67 20.74
C GLU A 162 -12.84 20.84 19.53
N ASP A 163 -13.08 21.48 18.39
CA ASP A 163 -13.44 20.86 17.11
C ASP A 163 -12.63 21.52 15.99
N GLU A 164 -11.78 20.74 15.33
CA GLU A 164 -10.84 21.23 14.34
C GLU A 164 -10.83 20.38 13.07
N ILE A 165 -10.66 21.04 11.92
CA ILE A 165 -10.59 20.40 10.60
C ILE A 165 -9.15 19.99 10.33
N LEU A 166 -8.89 18.69 10.15
CA LEU A 166 -7.58 18.15 9.81
C LEU A 166 -7.33 18.10 8.31
N ILE A 167 -8.34 17.69 7.53
CA ILE A 167 -8.28 17.59 6.07
C ILE A 167 -9.57 18.18 5.51
N ALA A 168 -9.45 19.33 4.84
CA ALA A 168 -10.60 20.05 4.28
C ALA A 168 -11.25 19.32 3.08
N SER A 169 -10.47 18.54 2.33
CA SER A 169 -10.98 17.74 1.22
C SER A 169 -10.03 16.60 0.93
N VAL A 170 -10.56 15.38 1.04
CA VAL A 170 -9.86 14.15 0.72
C VAL A 170 -9.71 14.01 -0.80
N LYS A 171 -8.48 13.80 -1.28
CA LYS A 171 -8.22 13.50 -2.70
C LYS A 171 -7.89 12.01 -2.88
N PRO A 172 -8.61 11.30 -3.76
CA PRO A 172 -8.33 9.90 -4.03
C PRO A 172 -6.93 9.72 -4.63
N LEU A 173 -6.34 8.56 -4.38
CA LEU A 173 -5.00 8.18 -4.87
C LEU A 173 -3.84 9.07 -4.41
N GLN A 174 -4.02 9.89 -3.37
CA GLN A 174 -2.97 10.77 -2.87
C GLN A 174 -2.25 10.28 -1.62
N GLY A 175 -2.78 9.29 -0.89
CA GLY A 175 -2.13 8.72 0.30
C GLY A 175 -1.55 9.78 1.23
N GLU A 176 -2.38 10.44 2.04
CA GLU A 176 -1.96 11.64 2.77
C GLU A 176 -1.55 11.32 4.21
N LYS A 177 -0.52 12.00 4.72
CA LYS A 177 -0.14 11.94 6.13
C LYS A 177 -0.29 13.31 6.78
N VAL A 178 -1.11 13.38 7.82
CA VAL A 178 -1.34 14.59 8.62
C VAL A 178 -0.80 14.36 10.02
N VAL A 179 -0.02 15.32 10.52
CA VAL A 179 0.45 15.33 11.91
C VAL A 179 -0.22 16.52 12.59
N TYR A 180 -0.99 16.23 13.64
CA TYR A 180 -1.71 17.21 14.42
C TYR A 180 -1.19 17.19 15.85
N GLU A 181 -0.77 18.35 16.35
CA GLU A 181 -0.18 18.49 17.68
C GLU A 181 -1.13 19.26 18.59
N ILE A 182 -1.54 18.62 19.68
CA ILE A 182 -2.33 19.24 20.74
C ILE A 182 -1.34 19.78 21.77
N ASN A 183 -1.40 21.10 22.00
CA ASN A 183 -0.53 21.86 22.90
C ASN A 183 -1.32 22.52 24.02
#